data_AF-A0A1Q3DYQ4-F1
#
_entry.id   AF-A0A1Q3DYQ4-F1
#
_cell.length_a   1.000
_cell.length_b   1.000
_cell.length_c   1.000
_cell.angle_alpha   90.00
_cell.angle_beta   90.00
_cell.angle_gamma   90.00
#
_symmetry.space_group_name_H-M   'P 1'
#
loop_
_entity.id
_entity.type
_entity.pdbx_description
1 polymer ?
#
loop_
_entity_poly.entity_id
_entity_poly.type
_entity_poly.pdbx_seq_one_letter_code
_entity_poly.pdbx_strand_id
1 'polypeptide(L)'
;MHVLSPTFVSILLRVSLSLADTCADTSSLVPFLRAFSSSENDHFYTTNVSEMKNDALAGGVYVFEGESAFLWPTPEPGTVPIFRLYNQNSSDHFYTMSSDEVPEMMNAGWAYDTAPNHTAGYVYPYSICGAAPIYRLFDPTSVDHFYTMDIVESQNAVQAGYQDQGIAGFAILPSANGTVAQSSAIPYLLPSTITASPESQVSATTSSSCANIANAVPLLRAYSSGGTDHFYTTNSTEMSNSVAVNAYSFEGDATFLWPTQETSTVPLYRLWNLNSSDHFYTIDKNEVNQALAMGFTFDTEAQNVGYVYPYSICGASPIYRLFSSFGSDHFYTMTQAESMSAPGVTALVAFWIAS
;
A
#
# COMPACT_ATOMS: atom_id res chain seq x y z
N MET A 1 9.08 31.74 -65.62
CA MET A 1 9.48 31.48 -64.21
C MET A 1 8.57 30.40 -63.67
N HIS A 2 9.04 29.15 -63.65
CA HIS A 2 8.33 28.05 -62.99
C HIS A 2 9.10 27.68 -61.74
N VAL A 3 8.39 27.72 -60.61
CA VAL A 3 8.90 27.49 -59.26
C VAL A 3 8.80 26.00 -58.98
N LEU A 4 9.94 25.34 -58.71
CA LEU A 4 9.98 23.98 -58.19
C LEU A 4 9.87 24.06 -56.67
N SER A 5 8.85 23.41 -56.10
CA SER A 5 8.72 23.18 -54.66
C SER A 5 9.28 21.78 -54.33
N PRO A 6 10.17 21.63 -53.33
CA PRO A 6 10.64 20.31 -52.94
C PRO A 6 9.62 19.64 -52.02
N THR A 7 9.17 18.46 -52.42
CA THR A 7 8.35 17.57 -51.60
C THR A 7 9.26 16.91 -50.55
N PHE A 8 9.13 17.31 -49.29
CA PHE A 8 9.72 16.58 -48.17
C PHE A 8 8.87 15.35 -47.89
N VAL A 9 9.37 14.16 -48.22
CA VAL A 9 8.84 12.89 -47.75
C VAL A 9 9.30 12.73 -46.31
N SER A 10 8.40 12.97 -45.35
CA SER A 10 8.66 12.72 -43.93
C SER A 10 8.46 11.23 -43.65
N ILE A 11 9.55 10.48 -43.52
CA ILE A 11 9.52 9.11 -43.02
C ILE A 11 9.27 9.21 -41.51
N LEU A 12 8.00 9.06 -41.10
CA LEU A 12 7.62 8.86 -39.71
C LEU A 12 8.05 7.44 -39.30
N LEU A 13 9.28 7.32 -38.83
CA LEU A 13 9.75 6.14 -38.10
C LEU A 13 8.99 6.12 -36.77
N ARG A 14 7.91 5.32 -36.69
CA ARG A 14 7.25 5.04 -35.41
C ARG A 14 8.19 4.16 -34.60
N VAL A 15 8.99 4.78 -33.74
CA VAL A 15 9.61 4.07 -32.62
C VAL A 15 8.50 3.85 -31.60
N SER A 16 7.91 2.67 -31.59
CA SER A 16 7.11 2.21 -30.45
C SER A 16 8.08 1.85 -29.33
N LEU A 17 8.33 2.78 -28.40
CA LEU A 17 8.89 2.42 -27.10
C LEU A 17 7.79 1.70 -26.32
N SER A 18 8.00 0.42 -26.03
CA SER A 18 7.21 -0.32 -25.06
C SER A 18 7.86 -0.18 -23.68
N LEU A 19 7.34 0.73 -22.86
CA LEU A 19 7.57 0.73 -21.42
C LEU A 19 7.18 -0.65 -20.88
N ALA A 20 8.04 -1.29 -20.11
CA ALA A 20 7.48 -2.10 -19.05
C ALA A 20 8.27 -1.93 -17.75
N ASP A 21 7.62 -2.36 -16.68
CA ASP A 21 8.14 -2.21 -15.34
C ASP A 21 9.02 -3.42 -15.04
N THR A 22 10.34 -3.23 -14.99
CA THR A 22 11.22 -4.32 -14.55
C THR A 22 11.21 -4.37 -13.03
N CYS A 23 10.61 -5.43 -12.52
CA CYS A 23 10.73 -5.81 -11.12
C CYS A 23 12.20 -5.91 -10.70
N ALA A 24 12.46 -5.56 -9.45
CA ALA A 24 13.73 -5.68 -8.79
C ALA A 24 14.11 -7.17 -8.74
N ASP A 25 15.40 -7.44 -8.88
CA ASP A 25 15.88 -8.81 -8.84
C ASP A 25 15.66 -9.39 -7.44
N THR A 26 14.82 -10.41 -7.36
CA THR A 26 14.52 -11.09 -6.09
C THR A 26 15.68 -11.95 -5.58
N SER A 27 16.75 -12.16 -6.37
CA SER A 27 17.91 -12.98 -5.97
C SER A 27 18.75 -12.37 -4.85
N SER A 28 18.67 -11.05 -4.65
CA SER A 28 19.39 -10.31 -3.60
C SER A 28 18.57 -10.08 -2.33
N LEU A 29 17.32 -10.59 -2.27
CA LEU A 29 16.48 -10.49 -1.08
C LEU A 29 17.11 -11.21 0.11
N VAL A 30 16.98 -10.60 1.28
CA VAL A 30 17.38 -11.16 2.57
C VAL A 30 16.20 -11.10 3.54
N PRO A 31 16.12 -12.01 4.53
CA PRO A 31 15.05 -11.98 5.51
C PRO A 31 15.12 -10.71 6.37
N PHE A 32 13.97 -10.09 6.60
CA PHE A 32 13.77 -9.07 7.62
C PHE A 32 13.39 -9.80 8.91
N LEU A 33 14.41 -9.98 9.75
CA LEU A 33 14.35 -10.79 10.96
C LEU A 33 13.62 -10.02 12.04
N ARG A 34 12.76 -10.69 12.80
CA ARG A 34 12.00 -10.15 13.94
C ARG A 34 12.46 -10.79 15.25
N ALA A 35 12.59 -9.97 16.28
CA ALA A 35 12.77 -10.40 17.66
C ALA A 35 11.96 -9.51 18.61
N PHE A 36 11.54 -10.07 19.74
CA PHE A 36 10.73 -9.36 20.73
C PHE A 36 11.37 -9.41 22.12
N SER A 37 11.30 -8.30 22.85
CA SER A 37 11.72 -8.21 24.25
C SER A 37 10.52 -7.95 25.14
N SER A 38 10.15 -8.92 25.98
CA SER A 38 9.07 -8.73 26.97
C SER A 38 9.47 -7.83 28.15
N SER A 39 10.76 -7.57 28.34
CA SER A 39 11.22 -6.68 29.42
C SER A 39 11.28 -5.22 28.99
N GLU A 40 11.53 -4.97 27.70
CA GLU A 40 11.55 -3.63 27.11
C GLU A 40 10.21 -3.28 26.45
N ASN A 41 9.35 -4.28 26.18
CA ASN A 41 8.16 -4.16 25.34
C ASN A 41 8.48 -3.56 23.97
N ASP A 42 9.45 -4.16 23.27
CA ASP A 42 9.89 -3.69 21.95
C ASP A 42 10.06 -4.84 20.97
N HIS A 43 9.63 -4.62 19.73
CA HIS A 43 9.98 -5.44 18.58
C HIS A 43 11.14 -4.83 17.78
N PHE A 44 12.21 -5.63 17.67
CA PHE A 44 13.37 -5.29 16.87
C PHE A 44 13.36 -6.00 15.52
N TYR A 45 13.68 -5.25 14.46
CA TYR A 45 13.74 -5.78 13.09
C TYR A 45 15.04 -5.39 12.37
N THR A 46 15.60 -6.35 11.65
CA THR A 46 16.81 -6.12 10.84
C THR A 46 16.97 -7.11 9.70
N THR A 47 17.55 -6.65 8.59
CA THR A 47 18.05 -7.50 7.51
C THR A 47 19.45 -8.06 7.78
N ASN A 48 20.12 -7.59 8.84
CA ASN A 48 21.47 -7.98 9.19
C ASN A 48 21.48 -9.12 10.22
N VAL A 49 21.76 -10.33 9.74
CA VAL A 49 21.89 -11.55 10.58
C VAL A 49 22.91 -11.38 11.71
N SER A 50 23.99 -10.63 11.48
CA SER A 50 25.00 -10.41 12.52
C SER A 50 24.49 -9.48 13.62
N GLU A 51 23.73 -8.45 13.26
CA GLU A 51 23.09 -7.55 14.23
C GLU A 51 22.05 -8.31 15.06
N MET A 52 21.18 -9.07 14.40
CA MET A 52 20.20 -9.92 15.10
C MET A 52 20.91 -10.85 16.10
N LYS A 53 21.95 -11.57 15.66
CA LYS A 53 22.62 -12.56 16.50
C LYS A 53 23.47 -11.95 17.62
N ASN A 54 24.25 -10.93 17.30
CA ASN A 54 25.30 -10.43 18.20
C ASN A 54 24.83 -9.26 19.07
N ASP A 55 23.82 -8.51 18.63
CA ASP A 55 23.40 -7.30 19.32
C ASP A 55 22.05 -7.55 20.02
N ALA A 56 21.02 -7.98 19.29
CA ALA A 56 19.69 -8.22 19.87
C ALA A 56 19.65 -9.47 20.77
N LEU A 57 20.11 -10.63 20.27
CA LEU A 57 19.95 -11.90 20.97
C LEU A 57 21.06 -12.21 21.99
N ALA A 58 22.25 -11.63 21.86
CA ALA A 58 23.41 -12.00 22.67
C ALA A 58 23.24 -11.68 24.17
N GLY A 59 22.46 -10.65 24.50
CA GLY A 59 22.14 -10.26 25.88
C GLY A 59 21.01 -11.08 26.52
N GLY A 60 20.30 -11.92 25.75
CA GLY A 60 19.12 -12.66 26.21
C GLY A 60 17.91 -11.79 26.54
N VAL A 61 17.93 -10.50 26.15
CA VAL A 61 16.84 -9.54 26.33
C VAL A 61 15.78 -9.74 25.26
N TYR A 62 16.20 -9.90 24.00
CA TYR A 62 15.32 -10.23 22.89
C TYR A 62 15.27 -11.74 22.65
N VAL A 63 14.09 -12.22 22.25
CA VAL A 63 13.84 -13.57 21.78
C VAL A 63 13.51 -13.52 20.29
N PHE A 64 14.17 -14.37 19.49
CA PHE A 64 13.93 -14.45 18.05
C PHE A 64 12.52 -14.99 17.76
N GLU A 65 11.80 -14.31 16.87
CA GLU A 65 10.42 -14.66 16.52
C GLU A 65 10.25 -15.15 15.08
N GLY A 66 11.23 -14.90 14.20
CA GLY A 66 11.20 -15.39 12.83
C GLY A 66 11.55 -14.35 11.78
N GLU A 67 11.07 -14.59 10.57
CA GLU A 67 11.24 -13.72 9.39
C GLU A 67 9.89 -13.04 9.13
N SER A 68 9.82 -11.72 9.27
CA SER A 68 8.56 -10.97 9.07
C SER A 68 8.30 -10.62 7.60
N ALA A 69 9.36 -10.48 6.80
CA ALA A 69 9.34 -10.12 5.39
C ALA A 69 10.66 -10.47 4.70
N PHE A 70 10.76 -10.30 3.38
CA PHE A 70 12.02 -10.30 2.63
C PHE A 70 12.22 -8.94 1.96
N LEU A 71 13.36 -8.32 2.27
CA LEU A 71 13.72 -6.96 1.86
C LEU A 71 15.03 -6.99 1.08
N TRP A 72 15.26 -5.96 0.26
CA TRP A 72 16.56 -5.76 -0.35
C TRP A 72 17.49 -5.06 0.64
N PRO A 73 18.74 -5.54 0.82
CA PRO A 73 19.71 -4.87 1.70
C PRO A 73 20.34 -3.63 1.04
N THR A 74 20.14 -3.45 -0.26
CA THR A 74 20.66 -2.34 -1.08
C THR A 74 19.57 -1.78 -2.00
N PRO A 75 19.69 -0.54 -2.49
CA PRO A 75 18.70 0.03 -3.41
C PRO A 75 18.59 -0.81 -4.69
N GLU A 76 17.35 -1.12 -5.09
CA GLU A 76 17.00 -1.80 -6.34
C GLU A 76 15.98 -0.98 -7.16
N PRO A 77 15.80 -1.27 -8.47
CA PRO A 77 14.81 -0.58 -9.29
C PRO A 77 13.40 -0.55 -8.69
N GLY A 78 12.84 0.64 -8.55
CA GLY A 78 11.48 0.86 -8.02
C GLY A 78 11.36 0.77 -6.49
N THR A 79 12.45 0.52 -5.77
CA THR A 79 12.43 0.43 -4.30
C THR A 79 12.77 1.76 -3.62
N VAL A 80 12.28 1.92 -2.40
CA VAL A 80 12.55 3.04 -1.49
C VAL A 80 13.10 2.50 -0.17
N PRO A 81 13.92 3.27 0.56
CA PRO A 81 14.41 2.84 1.87
C PRO A 81 13.26 2.75 2.89
N ILE A 82 13.33 1.77 3.79
CA ILE A 82 12.59 1.82 5.07
C ILE A 82 13.54 2.35 6.14
N PHE A 83 13.30 3.57 6.60
CA PHE A 83 14.07 4.22 7.65
C PHE A 83 13.84 3.54 8.98
N ARG A 84 14.89 3.39 9.79
CA ARG A 84 14.83 2.84 11.14
C ARG A 84 15.18 3.92 12.16
N LEU A 85 14.24 4.20 13.04
CA LEU A 85 14.37 5.16 14.12
C LEU A 85 14.25 4.44 15.45
N TYR A 86 14.83 5.03 16.49
CA TYR A 86 14.80 4.50 17.84
C TYR A 86 14.54 5.63 18.84
N ASN A 87 13.73 5.34 19.86
CA ASN A 87 13.46 6.24 20.96
C ASN A 87 13.95 5.65 22.28
N GLN A 88 15.05 6.18 22.80
CA GLN A 88 15.66 5.72 24.04
C GLN A 88 14.78 5.88 25.29
N ASN A 89 13.77 6.76 25.26
CA ASN A 89 12.88 6.96 26.41
C ASN A 89 11.79 5.89 26.52
N SER A 90 11.32 5.38 25.38
CA SER A 90 10.33 4.30 25.32
C SER A 90 10.94 2.92 25.05
N SER A 91 12.23 2.86 24.72
CA SER A 91 12.91 1.64 24.23
C SER A 91 12.30 1.07 22.93
N ASP A 92 11.60 1.88 22.13
CA ASP A 92 10.82 1.43 20.97
C ASP A 92 11.50 1.75 19.63
N HIS A 93 11.27 0.91 18.62
CA HIS A 93 11.74 1.09 17.24
C HIS A 93 10.62 1.47 16.27
N PHE A 94 10.92 2.40 15.38
CA PHE A 94 9.97 2.88 14.36
C PHE A 94 10.52 2.71 12.95
N TYR A 95 9.71 2.12 12.08
CA TYR A 95 10.07 1.79 10.70
C TYR A 95 9.10 2.48 9.74
N THR A 96 9.65 3.26 8.81
CA THR A 96 8.85 4.01 7.86
C THR A 96 9.57 4.22 6.54
N MET A 97 8.86 4.08 5.42
CA MET A 97 9.35 4.55 4.13
C MET A 97 8.99 6.01 3.83
N SER A 98 8.21 6.64 4.71
CA SER A 98 7.85 8.05 4.59
C SER A 98 9.02 8.92 5.03
N SER A 99 9.68 9.57 4.07
CA SER A 99 10.72 10.56 4.37
C SER A 99 10.20 11.75 5.19
N ASP A 100 8.88 11.93 5.24
CA ASP A 100 8.21 13.06 5.88
C ASP A 100 7.83 12.74 7.32
N GLU A 101 7.56 11.47 7.62
CA GLU A 101 7.33 11.00 8.98
C GLU A 101 8.62 11.03 9.82
N VAL A 102 9.78 10.87 9.19
CA VAL A 102 11.10 10.95 9.85
C VAL A 102 11.32 12.26 10.60
N PRO A 103 11.23 13.46 9.99
CA PRO A 103 11.42 14.72 10.72
C PRO A 103 10.34 14.96 11.79
N GLU A 104 9.11 14.48 11.60
CA GLU A 104 8.05 14.55 12.61
C GLU A 104 8.41 13.71 13.84
N MET A 105 8.87 12.48 13.63
CA MET A 105 9.36 11.62 14.70
C MET A 105 10.60 12.19 15.39
N MET A 106 11.53 12.76 14.64
CA MET A 106 12.69 13.42 15.24
C MET A 106 12.30 14.58 16.16
N ASN A 107 11.32 15.38 15.74
CA ASN A 107 10.78 16.46 16.58
C ASN A 107 10.04 15.92 17.82
N ALA A 108 9.48 14.72 17.74
CA ALA A 108 8.88 13.99 18.86
C ALA A 108 9.91 13.26 19.76
N GLY A 109 11.21 13.44 19.51
CA GLY A 109 12.29 12.90 20.36
C GLY A 109 12.87 11.57 19.91
N TRP A 110 12.52 11.10 18.71
CA TRP A 110 13.16 9.94 18.08
C TRP A 110 14.50 10.33 17.47
N ALA A 111 15.42 9.37 17.34
CA ALA A 111 16.66 9.54 16.61
C ALA A 111 16.77 8.48 15.51
N TYR A 112 17.57 8.75 14.49
CA TYR A 112 17.99 7.67 13.62
C TYR A 112 18.70 6.60 14.43
N ASP A 113 18.35 5.35 14.14
CA ASP A 113 19.05 4.24 14.73
C ASP A 113 20.42 3.98 14.03
N THR A 114 21.22 3.12 14.65
CA THR A 114 22.57 2.72 14.28
C THR A 114 22.67 1.87 13.01
N ALA A 115 21.55 1.52 12.38
CA ALA A 115 21.52 0.87 11.07
C ALA A 115 22.41 1.60 10.05
N PRO A 116 23.13 0.87 9.17
CA PRO A 116 23.84 1.48 8.05
C PRO A 116 22.89 2.36 7.21
N ASN A 117 23.32 3.60 6.95
CA ASN A 117 22.52 4.63 6.26
C ASN A 117 21.15 4.95 6.92
N HIS A 118 20.95 4.53 8.18
CA HIS A 118 19.69 4.66 8.92
C HIS A 118 18.50 3.92 8.27
N THR A 119 18.79 2.85 7.53
CA THR A 119 17.78 2.06 6.80
C THR A 119 17.78 0.61 7.26
N ALA A 120 16.61 0.03 7.52
CA ALA A 120 16.48 -1.39 7.81
C ALA A 120 16.55 -2.27 6.54
N GLY A 121 16.33 -1.66 5.37
CA GLY A 121 16.37 -2.28 4.05
C GLY A 121 15.65 -1.41 3.01
N TYR A 122 15.30 -2.00 1.88
CA TYR A 122 14.56 -1.38 0.80
C TYR A 122 13.33 -2.22 0.45
N VAL A 123 12.22 -1.52 0.21
CA VAL A 123 10.88 -2.07 -0.07
C VAL A 123 10.29 -1.38 -1.29
N TYR A 124 9.27 -1.96 -1.90
CA TYR A 124 8.45 -1.20 -2.83
C TYR A 124 7.56 -0.20 -2.09
N PRO A 125 7.35 1.00 -2.66
CA PRO A 125 6.44 1.98 -2.09
C PRO A 125 4.96 1.61 -2.29
N TYR A 126 4.66 0.64 -3.15
CA TYR A 126 3.30 0.16 -3.44
C TYR A 126 3.30 -1.29 -3.96
N SER A 127 2.12 -1.92 -4.03
CA SER A 127 1.98 -3.30 -4.50
C SER A 127 2.25 -3.42 -6.01
N ILE A 128 3.49 -3.69 -6.34
CA ILE A 128 3.96 -4.09 -7.67
C ILE A 128 4.79 -5.35 -7.56
N CYS A 129 4.96 -6.04 -8.70
CA CYS A 129 5.94 -7.12 -8.79
C CYS A 129 5.71 -8.28 -7.81
N GLY A 130 4.45 -8.52 -7.44
CA GLY A 130 4.08 -9.55 -6.46
C GLY A 130 4.39 -9.18 -5.01
N ALA A 131 4.72 -7.91 -4.74
CA ALA A 131 4.89 -7.43 -3.39
C ALA A 131 3.55 -7.32 -2.66
N ALA A 132 3.58 -7.60 -1.36
CA ALA A 132 2.45 -7.51 -0.45
C ALA A 132 2.76 -6.48 0.65
N PRO A 133 1.75 -5.91 1.31
CA PRO A 133 1.96 -4.91 2.34
C PRO A 133 2.64 -5.49 3.59
N ILE A 134 3.45 -4.66 4.25
CA ILE A 134 3.88 -4.79 5.64
C ILE A 134 2.91 -3.92 6.46
N TYR A 135 2.05 -4.55 7.25
CA TYR A 135 1.16 -3.88 8.19
C TYR A 135 1.97 -3.34 9.37
N ARG A 136 1.69 -2.09 9.78
CA ARG A 136 2.25 -1.41 10.94
C ARG A 136 1.16 -1.23 11.99
N LEU A 137 1.43 -1.73 13.18
CA LEU A 137 0.52 -1.69 14.31
C LEU A 137 1.22 -1.02 15.50
N PHE A 138 0.45 -0.35 16.37
CA PHE A 138 0.99 0.32 17.55
C PHE A 138 0.14 0.07 18.79
N ASP A 139 0.74 -0.43 19.87
CA ASP A 139 0.08 -0.49 21.17
C ASP A 139 0.43 0.78 21.99
N PRO A 140 -0.52 1.71 22.22
CA PRO A 140 -0.26 2.91 23.02
C PRO A 140 -0.06 2.62 24.51
N THR A 141 -0.41 1.42 24.99
CA THR A 141 -0.32 1.01 26.39
C THR A 141 1.09 0.57 26.73
N SER A 142 1.67 -0.31 25.91
CA SER A 142 3.05 -0.78 26.06
C SER A 142 4.06 0.13 25.37
N VAL A 143 3.61 0.98 24.44
CA VAL A 143 4.44 1.81 23.55
C VAL A 143 5.37 0.93 22.71
N ASP A 144 4.75 0.09 21.88
CA ASP A 144 5.43 -0.87 21.00
C ASP A 144 4.87 -0.80 19.58
N HIS A 145 5.75 -0.76 18.58
CA HIS A 145 5.35 -0.95 17.18
C HIS A 145 5.60 -2.37 16.69
N PHE A 146 4.57 -2.93 16.05
CA PHE A 146 4.57 -4.27 15.51
C PHE A 146 4.39 -4.27 13.99
N TYR A 147 5.20 -5.06 13.27
CA TYR A 147 5.24 -5.08 11.81
C TYR A 147 5.13 -6.51 11.29
N THR A 148 4.15 -6.75 10.42
CA THR A 148 3.91 -8.08 9.87
C THR A 148 3.34 -8.02 8.46
N MET A 149 3.70 -9.00 7.64
CA MET A 149 3.01 -9.24 6.36
C MET A 149 1.87 -10.26 6.50
N ASP A 150 1.74 -10.92 7.66
CA ASP A 150 0.63 -11.84 7.93
C ASP A 150 -0.59 -11.05 8.38
N ILE A 151 -1.60 -11.03 7.51
CA ILE A 151 -2.84 -10.33 7.79
C ILE A 151 -3.58 -10.90 9.01
N VAL A 152 -3.52 -12.22 9.23
CA VAL A 152 -4.16 -12.85 10.40
C VAL A 152 -3.45 -12.44 11.68
N GLU A 153 -2.12 -12.34 11.63
CA GLU A 153 -1.31 -11.84 12.76
C GLU A 153 -1.63 -10.37 13.07
N SER A 154 -1.71 -9.52 12.05
CA SER A 154 -2.15 -8.12 12.16
C SER A 154 -3.54 -8.01 12.80
N GLN A 155 -4.52 -8.78 12.32
CA GLN A 155 -5.88 -8.77 12.85
C GLN A 155 -5.97 -9.28 14.29
N ASN A 156 -5.14 -10.23 14.68
CA ASN A 156 -5.06 -10.71 16.06
C ASN A 156 -4.45 -9.64 16.98
N ALA A 157 -3.42 -8.92 16.52
CA ALA A 157 -2.82 -7.81 17.27
C ALA A 157 -3.83 -6.67 17.47
N VAL A 158 -4.63 -6.32 16.46
CA VAL A 158 -5.73 -5.35 16.61
C VAL A 158 -6.74 -5.80 17.67
N GLN A 159 -7.14 -7.08 17.66
CA GLN A 159 -8.03 -7.64 18.68
C GLN A 159 -7.41 -7.62 20.08
N ALA A 160 -6.08 -7.67 20.18
CA ALA A 160 -5.33 -7.59 21.42
C ALA A 160 -5.11 -6.15 21.93
N GLY A 161 -5.50 -5.12 21.17
CA GLY A 161 -5.44 -3.72 21.58
C GLY A 161 -4.49 -2.84 20.77
N TYR A 162 -3.78 -3.40 19.79
CA TYR A 162 -2.97 -2.59 18.88
C TYR A 162 -3.86 -1.73 17.97
N GLN A 163 -3.37 -0.54 17.64
CA GLN A 163 -3.93 0.35 16.65
C GLN A 163 -3.30 0.05 15.29
N ASP A 164 -4.11 -0.22 14.28
CA ASP A 164 -3.65 -0.28 12.90
C ASP A 164 -3.23 1.12 12.44
N GLN A 165 -1.94 1.27 12.11
CA GLN A 165 -1.34 2.50 11.57
C GLN A 165 -1.05 2.38 10.06
N GLY A 166 -1.53 1.30 9.44
CA GLY A 166 -1.50 1.03 8.01
C GLY A 166 -0.22 0.39 7.51
N ILE A 167 0.36 0.90 6.43
CA ILE A 167 1.34 0.18 5.60
C ILE A 167 2.70 0.84 5.75
N ALA A 168 3.67 0.10 6.28
CA ALA A 168 5.06 0.56 6.41
C ALA A 168 5.86 0.39 5.11
N GLY A 169 5.40 -0.46 4.20
CA GLY A 169 6.00 -0.70 2.89
C GLY A 169 5.44 -1.95 2.21
N PHE A 170 5.92 -2.26 1.01
CA PHE A 170 5.52 -3.46 0.27
C PHE A 170 6.74 -4.33 0.01
N ALA A 171 6.72 -5.54 0.56
CA ALA A 171 7.84 -6.47 0.52
C ALA A 171 7.47 -7.77 -0.19
N ILE A 172 8.47 -8.60 -0.41
CA ILE A 172 8.27 -9.94 -0.98
C ILE A 172 8.11 -10.91 0.19
N LEU A 173 7.14 -11.82 0.08
CA LEU A 173 6.87 -12.81 1.12
C LEU A 173 7.92 -13.93 1.12
N PRO A 174 8.26 -14.48 2.31
CA PRO A 174 8.91 -15.78 2.41
C PRO A 174 8.09 -16.85 1.69
N SER A 175 8.72 -17.62 0.80
CA SER A 175 8.16 -18.92 0.42
C SER A 175 8.56 -19.92 1.49
N ALA A 176 7.65 -20.75 1.97
CA ALA A 176 7.95 -21.76 2.98
C ALA A 176 8.95 -22.86 2.51
N ASN A 177 9.56 -22.78 1.31
CA ASN A 177 10.42 -23.85 0.78
C ASN A 177 11.48 -23.43 -0.28
N GLY A 178 11.93 -22.17 -0.32
CA GLY A 178 13.07 -21.76 -1.17
C GLY A 178 12.84 -21.74 -2.69
N THR A 179 11.59 -21.76 -3.13
CA THR A 179 11.16 -21.42 -4.49
C THR A 179 10.26 -20.20 -4.40
N VAL A 180 10.58 -19.11 -5.12
CA VAL A 180 9.81 -17.84 -5.16
C VAL A 180 8.35 -18.05 -4.75
N ALA A 181 7.94 -17.42 -3.65
CA ALA A 181 6.64 -17.60 -3.05
C ALA A 181 5.59 -17.11 -4.05
N GLN A 182 4.94 -18.04 -4.74
CA GLN A 182 3.57 -17.82 -5.15
C GLN A 182 2.76 -17.85 -3.85
N SER A 183 2.45 -16.67 -3.33
CA SER A 183 1.36 -16.37 -2.40
C SER A 183 1.29 -17.21 -1.11
N SER A 184 1.61 -16.60 0.03
CA SER A 184 1.07 -17.05 1.33
C SER A 184 -0.29 -16.41 1.63
N ALA A 185 -1.19 -16.46 0.66
CA ALA A 185 -2.64 -16.45 0.87
C ALA A 185 -3.26 -17.23 -0.31
N ILE A 186 -3.64 -18.51 -0.13
CA ILE A 186 -4.42 -19.20 -1.18
C ILE A 186 -5.52 -20.08 -0.58
N PRO A 187 -6.64 -20.35 -1.30
CA PRO A 187 -6.68 -21.25 -2.49
C PRO A 187 -7.46 -20.65 -3.70
N TYR A 188 -7.26 -20.90 -5.01
CA TYR A 188 -6.46 -21.80 -5.86
C TYR A 188 -6.84 -21.45 -7.34
N LEU A 189 -5.93 -21.15 -8.31
CA LEU A 189 -5.61 -21.94 -9.53
C LEU A 189 -4.88 -21.05 -10.56
N LEU A 190 -3.63 -21.38 -10.91
CA LEU A 190 -2.88 -20.76 -12.01
C LEU A 190 -3.11 -21.51 -13.33
N PRO A 191 -2.86 -20.86 -14.49
CA PRO A 191 -1.60 -21.18 -15.16
C PRO A 191 -0.82 -19.96 -15.68
N SER A 192 0.47 -20.26 -15.88
CA SER A 192 1.63 -19.39 -16.02
C SER A 192 1.78 -18.66 -17.36
N THR A 193 2.33 -17.45 -17.28
CA THR A 193 3.51 -16.87 -17.99
C THR A 193 3.24 -15.46 -18.50
N ILE A 194 3.91 -14.44 -17.97
CA ILE A 194 4.04 -13.13 -18.64
C ILE A 194 5.43 -12.55 -18.42
N THR A 195 6.10 -12.25 -19.52
CA THR A 195 7.37 -11.51 -19.66
C THR A 195 7.12 -9.99 -19.63
N ALA A 196 7.95 -9.25 -18.88
CA ALA A 196 7.97 -7.78 -18.83
C ALA A 196 9.17 -7.19 -19.60
N SER A 197 8.98 -6.00 -20.17
CA SER A 197 9.95 -5.12 -20.90
C SER A 197 10.30 -3.89 -20.00
N PRO A 198 11.12 -2.88 -20.38
CA PRO A 198 11.59 -1.82 -19.47
C PRO A 198 11.16 -0.37 -19.87
N GLU A 199 11.08 0.59 -18.94
CA GLU A 199 11.59 1.97 -19.16
C GLU A 199 11.91 2.83 -17.92
N SER A 200 13.03 3.56 -18.11
CA SER A 200 13.41 4.95 -17.82
C SER A 200 13.20 5.68 -16.48
N GLN A 201 14.31 6.32 -16.12
CA GLN A 201 14.59 7.14 -14.94
C GLN A 201 14.15 8.61 -15.15
N VAL A 202 13.55 9.23 -14.14
CA VAL A 202 13.38 10.69 -14.07
C VAL A 202 13.97 11.24 -12.77
N SER A 203 14.73 12.31 -12.95
CA SER A 203 15.50 13.06 -11.97
C SER A 203 14.60 13.93 -11.07
N ALA A 204 14.93 13.96 -9.78
CA ALA A 204 14.20 14.69 -8.74
C ALA A 204 14.22 16.22 -8.95
N THR A 205 13.03 16.82 -9.02
CA THR A 205 12.82 18.25 -8.74
C THR A 205 11.97 18.37 -7.49
N THR A 206 12.36 19.32 -6.64
CA THR A 206 11.80 19.62 -5.31
C THR A 206 10.27 19.75 -5.32
N SER A 207 9.56 18.66 -5.03
CA SER A 207 8.12 18.67 -4.73
C SER A 207 7.92 18.92 -3.23
N SER A 208 6.89 19.66 -2.88
CA SER A 208 6.45 19.74 -1.48
C SER A 208 6.17 18.33 -0.97
N SER A 209 6.74 17.98 0.18
CA SER A 209 6.64 16.68 0.83
C SER A 209 5.23 16.33 1.32
N CYS A 210 4.37 17.34 1.56
CA CYS A 210 3.02 17.09 2.06
C CYS A 210 1.99 16.90 0.96
N ALA A 211 0.92 16.19 1.30
CA ALA A 211 -0.25 16.04 0.46
C ALA A 211 -0.74 17.41 -0.02
N ASN A 212 -0.65 17.66 -1.33
CA ASN A 212 -1.13 18.90 -1.91
C ASN A 212 -2.60 18.75 -2.33
N ILE A 213 -3.50 19.40 -1.59
CA ILE A 213 -4.94 19.32 -1.81
C ILE A 213 -5.44 20.15 -3.01
N ALA A 214 -4.57 20.96 -3.65
CA ALA A 214 -4.99 21.95 -4.65
C ALA A 214 -5.75 21.35 -5.85
N ASN A 215 -5.49 20.07 -6.17
CA ASN A 215 -6.11 19.36 -7.28
C ASN A 215 -6.97 18.16 -6.83
N ALA A 216 -7.14 17.96 -5.53
CA ALA A 216 -7.95 16.86 -5.03
C ALA A 216 -9.44 17.14 -5.29
N VAL A 217 -10.17 16.13 -5.75
CA VAL A 217 -11.61 16.18 -6.04
C VAL A 217 -12.37 15.25 -5.10
N PRO A 218 -13.62 15.56 -4.75
CA PRO A 218 -14.38 14.70 -3.85
C PRO A 218 -14.65 13.32 -4.50
N LEU A 219 -14.41 12.26 -3.74
CA LEU A 219 -14.94 10.92 -3.99
C LEU A 219 -16.33 10.86 -3.38
N LEU A 220 -17.34 10.88 -4.24
CA LEU A 220 -18.74 10.83 -3.88
C LEU A 220 -19.11 9.40 -3.45
N ARG A 221 -19.93 9.24 -2.40
CA ARG A 221 -20.44 7.97 -1.89
C ARG A 221 -21.96 7.87 -2.06
N ALA A 222 -22.43 6.70 -2.45
CA ALA A 222 -23.85 6.36 -2.39
C ALA A 222 -24.04 4.88 -2.03
N TYR A 223 -25.19 4.55 -1.46
CA TYR A 223 -25.51 3.19 -1.00
C TYR A 223 -26.79 2.66 -1.66
N SER A 224 -26.76 1.41 -2.12
CA SER A 224 -27.93 0.69 -2.61
C SER A 224 -28.40 -0.33 -1.58
N SER A 225 -29.55 -0.06 -0.95
CA SER A 225 -30.17 -1.03 -0.01
C SER A 225 -30.66 -2.31 -0.69
N GLY A 226 -30.97 -2.26 -1.99
CA GLY A 226 -31.45 -3.40 -2.75
C GLY A 226 -30.33 -4.33 -3.23
N GLY A 227 -29.15 -3.78 -3.51
CA GLY A 227 -27.94 -4.52 -3.88
C GLY A 227 -26.98 -4.78 -2.73
N THR A 228 -27.20 -4.13 -1.57
CA THR A 228 -26.25 -4.09 -0.44
C THR A 228 -24.84 -3.73 -0.90
N ASP A 229 -24.72 -2.66 -1.71
CA ASP A 229 -23.48 -2.24 -2.36
C ASP A 229 -23.23 -0.75 -2.14
N HIS A 230 -21.97 -0.40 -1.90
CA HIS A 230 -21.50 0.98 -1.87
C HIS A 230 -20.84 1.37 -3.18
N PHE A 231 -21.32 2.48 -3.74
CA PHE A 231 -20.78 3.05 -4.95
C PHE A 231 -19.98 4.32 -4.66
N TYR A 232 -18.74 4.34 -5.16
CA TYR A 232 -17.82 5.46 -5.06
C TYR A 232 -17.37 5.96 -6.44
N THR A 233 -17.46 7.27 -6.65
CA THR A 233 -17.00 7.91 -7.89
C THR A 233 -16.58 9.36 -7.70
N THR A 234 -15.60 9.82 -8.48
CA THR A 234 -15.28 11.26 -8.61
C THR A 234 -16.14 11.97 -9.66
N ASN A 235 -16.92 11.23 -10.45
CA ASN A 235 -17.73 11.78 -11.51
C ASN A 235 -19.15 12.12 -11.00
N SER A 236 -19.43 13.41 -10.86
CA SER A 236 -20.73 13.91 -10.37
C SER A 236 -21.91 13.53 -11.28
N THR A 237 -21.68 13.36 -12.58
CA THR A 237 -22.73 12.90 -13.52
C THR A 237 -23.03 11.43 -13.32
N GLU A 238 -22.00 10.61 -13.13
CA GLU A 238 -22.14 9.18 -12.82
C GLU A 238 -22.88 8.97 -11.49
N MET A 239 -22.52 9.75 -10.46
CA MET A 239 -23.22 9.73 -9.18
C MET A 239 -24.70 10.12 -9.33
N SER A 240 -24.99 11.21 -10.05
CA SER A 240 -26.36 11.67 -10.28
C SER A 240 -27.21 10.61 -11.00
N ASN A 241 -26.63 9.91 -11.98
CA ASN A 241 -27.30 8.83 -12.70
C ASN A 241 -27.55 7.61 -11.79
N SER A 242 -26.59 7.25 -10.95
CA SER A 242 -26.72 6.11 -10.02
C SER A 242 -27.84 6.33 -9.00
N VAL A 243 -27.97 7.56 -8.50
CA VAL A 243 -29.06 7.95 -7.60
C VAL A 243 -30.41 7.98 -8.32
N ALA A 244 -30.45 8.53 -9.54
CA ALA A 244 -31.70 8.72 -10.28
C ALA A 244 -32.25 7.42 -10.89
N VAL A 245 -31.39 6.49 -11.30
CA VAL A 245 -31.75 5.34 -12.14
C VAL A 245 -31.48 4.00 -11.45
N ASN A 246 -30.42 3.90 -10.66
CA ASN A 246 -29.92 2.62 -10.13
C ASN A 246 -30.31 2.38 -8.66
N ALA A 247 -31.26 3.17 -8.13
CA ALA A 247 -31.79 3.06 -6.77
C ALA A 247 -30.74 3.22 -5.64
N TYR A 248 -29.64 3.94 -5.91
CA TYR A 248 -28.69 4.36 -4.88
C TYR A 248 -29.22 5.58 -4.12
N SER A 249 -28.89 5.67 -2.84
CA SER A 249 -29.09 6.87 -2.01
C SER A 249 -27.76 7.58 -1.83
N PHE A 250 -27.69 8.87 -2.20
CA PHE A 250 -26.48 9.66 -2.02
C PHE A 250 -26.15 9.86 -0.54
N GLU A 251 -24.91 9.63 -0.16
CA GLU A 251 -24.44 9.70 1.23
C GLU A 251 -23.44 10.83 1.50
N GLY A 252 -23.12 11.63 0.48
CA GLY A 252 -22.17 12.73 0.59
C GLY A 252 -20.80 12.41 0.01
N ASP A 253 -19.82 13.26 0.35
CA ASP A 253 -18.43 13.07 -0.03
C ASP A 253 -17.80 12.08 0.96
N ALA A 254 -17.34 10.94 0.46
CA ALA A 254 -16.60 9.96 1.26
C ALA A 254 -15.21 10.48 1.63
N THR A 255 -14.53 11.11 0.67
CA THR A 255 -13.14 11.57 0.79
C THR A 255 -12.76 12.50 -0.38
N PHE A 256 -11.49 12.87 -0.51
CA PHE A 256 -10.88 13.54 -1.66
C PHE A 256 -9.75 12.69 -2.24
N LEU A 257 -9.66 12.63 -3.56
CA LEU A 257 -8.59 11.92 -4.27
C LEU A 257 -8.12 12.73 -5.47
N TRP A 258 -6.96 12.39 -6.04
CA TRP A 258 -6.45 13.10 -7.20
C TRP A 258 -6.99 12.49 -8.50
N PRO A 259 -7.56 13.28 -9.43
CA PRO A 259 -8.06 12.76 -10.70
C PRO A 259 -6.93 12.39 -11.68
N THR A 260 -5.71 12.86 -11.42
CA THR A 260 -4.50 12.58 -12.20
C THR A 260 -3.38 12.11 -11.29
N GLN A 261 -2.43 11.34 -11.82
CA GLN A 261 -1.32 10.83 -11.04
C GLN A 261 -0.43 11.99 -10.56
N GLU A 262 -0.26 12.09 -9.26
CA GLU A 262 0.68 12.99 -8.60
C GLU A 262 1.90 12.19 -8.09
N THR A 263 2.99 12.88 -7.76
CA THR A 263 4.17 12.26 -7.14
C THR A 263 3.77 11.44 -5.92
N SER A 264 4.31 10.22 -5.80
CA SER A 264 4.06 9.29 -4.68
C SER A 264 2.62 8.78 -4.53
N THR A 265 1.73 9.07 -5.48
CA THR A 265 0.37 8.49 -5.53
C THR A 265 0.29 7.27 -6.44
N VAL A 266 -0.66 6.40 -6.16
CA VAL A 266 -0.97 5.17 -6.90
C VAL A 266 -2.44 5.12 -7.30
N PRO A 267 -2.79 4.43 -8.39
CA PRO A 267 -4.19 4.30 -8.79
C PRO A 267 -5.01 3.52 -7.76
N LEU A 268 -6.18 4.05 -7.41
CA LEU A 268 -7.26 3.34 -6.75
C LEU A 268 -8.13 2.67 -7.82
N TYR A 269 -7.86 1.40 -8.08
CA TYR A 269 -8.59 0.61 -9.07
C TYR A 269 -10.05 0.47 -8.67
N ARG A 270 -10.95 0.51 -9.67
CA ARG A 270 -12.39 0.29 -9.49
C ARG A 270 -12.85 -0.85 -10.39
N LEU A 271 -13.37 -1.90 -9.78
CA LEU A 271 -13.86 -3.10 -10.45
C LEU A 271 -15.34 -3.30 -10.15
N TRP A 272 -16.04 -3.91 -11.10
CA TRP A 272 -17.46 -4.24 -11.00
C TRP A 272 -17.66 -5.72 -11.32
N ASN A 273 -18.52 -6.38 -10.53
CA ASN A 273 -19.01 -7.72 -10.83
C ASN A 273 -20.52 -7.68 -11.05
N LEU A 274 -20.93 -7.95 -12.30
CA LEU A 274 -22.34 -7.93 -12.68
C LEU A 274 -23.18 -9.01 -11.98
N ASN A 275 -22.59 -10.16 -11.64
CA ASN A 275 -23.34 -11.28 -11.06
C ASN A 275 -23.64 -11.06 -9.57
N SER A 276 -22.71 -10.47 -8.83
CA SER A 276 -22.91 -10.12 -7.41
C SER A 276 -23.46 -8.71 -7.21
N SER A 277 -23.46 -7.87 -8.25
CA SER A 277 -23.80 -6.44 -8.17
C SER A 277 -22.96 -5.70 -7.12
N ASP A 278 -21.64 -5.87 -7.19
CA ASP A 278 -20.68 -5.41 -6.18
C ASP A 278 -19.53 -4.64 -6.82
N HIS A 279 -19.14 -3.53 -6.19
CA HIS A 279 -17.97 -2.75 -6.53
C HIS A 279 -16.78 -3.08 -5.62
N PHE A 280 -15.62 -3.32 -6.22
CA PHE A 280 -14.38 -3.55 -5.49
C PHE A 280 -13.34 -2.47 -5.78
N TYR A 281 -12.77 -1.90 -4.71
CA TYR A 281 -11.78 -0.82 -4.79
C TYR A 281 -10.48 -1.24 -4.13
N THR A 282 -9.36 -1.09 -4.82
CA THR A 282 -8.07 -1.47 -4.25
C THR A 282 -6.92 -0.72 -4.90
N ILE A 283 -5.86 -0.50 -4.14
CA ILE A 283 -4.55 -0.07 -4.65
C ILE A 283 -3.64 -1.26 -4.96
N ASP A 284 -4.02 -2.48 -4.53
CA ASP A 284 -3.25 -3.70 -4.70
C ASP A 284 -3.52 -4.34 -6.06
N LYS A 285 -2.51 -4.31 -6.93
CA LYS A 285 -2.60 -4.92 -8.26
C LYS A 285 -2.82 -6.43 -8.21
N ASN A 286 -2.40 -7.11 -7.15
CA ASN A 286 -2.65 -8.53 -6.98
C ASN A 286 -4.13 -8.80 -6.69
N GLU A 287 -4.77 -7.97 -5.85
CA GLU A 287 -6.21 -8.06 -5.61
C GLU A 287 -7.02 -7.76 -6.89
N VAL A 288 -6.57 -6.80 -7.71
CA VAL A 288 -7.14 -6.57 -9.05
C VAL A 288 -7.10 -7.83 -9.90
N ASN A 289 -5.94 -8.46 -10.02
CA ASN A 289 -5.77 -9.66 -10.85
C ASN A 289 -6.65 -10.81 -10.35
N GLN A 290 -6.81 -10.96 -9.03
CA GLN A 290 -7.69 -11.96 -8.43
C GLN A 290 -9.16 -11.66 -8.70
N ALA A 291 -9.59 -10.41 -8.52
CA ALA A 291 -10.96 -9.99 -8.81
C ALA A 291 -11.32 -10.25 -10.27
N LEU A 292 -10.42 -9.92 -11.21
CA LEU A 292 -10.60 -10.24 -12.63
C LEU A 292 -10.78 -11.75 -12.88
N ALA A 293 -10.00 -12.59 -12.19
CA ALA A 293 -10.14 -14.05 -12.27
C ALA A 293 -11.46 -14.56 -11.67
N MET A 294 -12.03 -13.85 -10.69
CA MET A 294 -13.33 -14.12 -10.08
C MET A 294 -14.52 -13.53 -10.87
N GLY A 295 -14.28 -12.96 -12.05
CA GLY A 295 -15.32 -12.46 -12.95
C GLY A 295 -15.67 -10.98 -12.77
N PHE A 296 -14.87 -10.23 -12.01
CA PHE A 296 -14.94 -8.77 -12.06
C PHE A 296 -14.38 -8.25 -13.40
N THR A 297 -14.81 -7.05 -13.77
CA THR A 297 -14.23 -6.27 -14.87
C THR A 297 -13.88 -4.88 -14.38
N PHE A 298 -12.95 -4.19 -15.03
CA PHE A 298 -12.76 -2.77 -14.77
C PHE A 298 -14.02 -1.99 -15.11
N ASP A 299 -14.45 -1.16 -14.17
CA ASP A 299 -15.70 -0.42 -14.28
C ASP A 299 -15.51 0.95 -14.98
N THR A 300 -14.27 1.36 -15.21
CA THR A 300 -13.92 2.56 -15.98
C THR A 300 -12.95 2.23 -17.10
N GLU A 301 -12.98 3.00 -18.19
CA GLU A 301 -11.96 2.91 -19.25
C GLU A 301 -10.55 3.21 -18.71
N ALA A 302 -10.46 4.10 -17.72
CA ALA A 302 -9.22 4.43 -17.02
C ALA A 302 -8.77 3.36 -16.01
N GLN A 303 -9.58 2.33 -15.75
CA GLN A 303 -9.37 1.25 -14.77
C GLN A 303 -9.35 1.68 -13.29
N ASN A 304 -9.32 2.99 -13.02
CA ASN A 304 -9.26 3.57 -11.69
C ASN A 304 -10.31 4.68 -11.52
N VAL A 305 -10.63 4.99 -10.25
CA VAL A 305 -11.49 6.12 -9.86
C VAL A 305 -10.67 7.38 -9.56
N GLY A 306 -9.37 7.21 -9.36
CA GLY A 306 -8.33 8.24 -9.30
C GLY A 306 -7.11 7.74 -8.52
N TYR A 307 -6.36 8.64 -7.90
CA TYR A 307 -5.06 8.36 -7.28
C TYR A 307 -5.04 8.71 -5.79
N VAL A 308 -4.33 7.90 -5.00
CA VAL A 308 -4.23 7.98 -3.53
C VAL A 308 -2.80 7.69 -3.06
N TYR A 309 -2.44 8.04 -1.84
CA TYR A 309 -1.15 7.66 -1.25
C TYR A 309 -1.21 6.23 -0.70
N PRO A 310 -0.22 5.37 -0.99
CA PRO A 310 -0.18 4.00 -0.45
C PRO A 310 0.36 3.92 0.98
N TYR A 311 0.74 5.05 1.58
CA TYR A 311 1.32 5.18 2.92
C TYR A 311 1.04 6.54 3.54
N SER A 312 1.26 6.66 4.85
CA SER A 312 1.09 7.91 5.60
C SER A 312 2.11 8.96 5.16
N ILE A 313 1.64 10.15 4.82
CA ILE A 313 2.46 11.33 4.55
C ILE A 313 1.89 12.54 5.29
N CYS A 314 2.69 13.60 5.46
CA CYS A 314 2.21 14.81 6.10
C CYS A 314 1.01 15.41 5.35
N GLY A 315 -0.05 15.72 6.09
CA GLY A 315 -1.30 16.23 5.53
C GLY A 315 -2.19 15.17 4.88
N ALA A 316 -1.87 13.87 5.02
CA ALA A 316 -2.75 12.80 4.55
C ALA A 316 -3.51 12.10 5.69
N SER A 317 -4.75 11.70 5.42
CA SER A 317 -5.62 10.97 6.34
C SER A 317 -5.81 9.52 5.88
N PRO A 318 -5.96 8.54 6.78
CA PRO A 318 -6.17 7.14 6.41
C PRO A 318 -7.59 6.89 5.91
N ILE A 319 -7.72 5.94 4.97
CA ILE A 319 -8.96 5.28 4.58
C ILE A 319 -8.95 3.87 5.13
N TYR A 320 -10.00 3.50 5.84
CA TYR A 320 -10.26 2.16 6.31
C TYR A 320 -11.10 1.42 5.28
N ARG A 321 -10.67 0.21 4.89
CA ARG A 321 -11.47 -0.78 4.16
C ARG A 321 -12.00 -1.81 5.12
N LEU A 322 -13.27 -2.13 4.96
CA LEU A 322 -14.03 -3.08 5.75
C LEU A 322 -14.63 -4.12 4.81
N PHE A 323 -14.68 -5.39 5.23
CA PHE A 323 -15.33 -6.45 4.45
C PHE A 323 -16.42 -7.17 5.26
N SER A 324 -17.67 -7.02 4.85
CA SER A 324 -18.81 -7.69 5.48
C SER A 324 -19.00 -9.09 4.90
N SER A 325 -18.72 -10.14 5.68
CA SER A 325 -18.96 -11.53 5.26
C SER A 325 -20.45 -11.87 5.07
N PHE A 326 -21.36 -11.15 5.73
CA PHE A 326 -22.81 -11.32 5.58
C PHE A 326 -23.35 -10.65 4.32
N GLY A 327 -22.81 -9.48 3.97
CA GLY A 327 -23.22 -8.72 2.76
C GLY A 327 -22.40 -9.05 1.52
N SER A 328 -21.23 -9.68 1.70
CA SER A 328 -20.18 -9.82 0.66
C SER A 328 -19.77 -8.48 0.04
N ASP A 329 -19.81 -7.39 0.82
CA ASP A 329 -19.58 -6.01 0.38
C ASP A 329 -18.33 -5.42 1.07
N HIS A 330 -17.63 -4.55 0.34
CA HIS A 330 -16.53 -3.75 0.86
C HIS A 330 -16.97 -2.32 1.15
N PHE A 331 -16.77 -1.89 2.40
CA PHE A 331 -17.08 -0.52 2.83
C PHE A 331 -15.79 0.27 3.09
N TYR A 332 -15.73 1.51 2.59
CA TYR A 332 -14.59 2.40 2.73
C TYR A 332 -14.98 3.67 3.48
N THR A 333 -14.23 4.02 4.54
CA THR A 333 -14.48 5.19 5.39
C THR A 333 -13.19 5.86 5.86
N MET A 334 -13.23 7.17 6.13
CA MET A 334 -12.14 7.92 6.77
C MET A 334 -12.18 7.87 8.29
N THR A 335 -13.30 7.45 8.89
CA THR A 335 -13.46 7.54 10.35
C THR A 335 -13.24 6.19 11.00
N GLN A 336 -12.31 6.15 11.94
CA GLN A 336 -12.07 4.97 12.76
C GLN A 336 -13.34 4.59 13.55
N ALA A 337 -14.17 5.57 13.93
CA ALA A 337 -15.43 5.31 14.61
C ALA A 337 -16.46 4.59 13.73
N GLU A 338 -16.61 4.98 12.46
CA GLU A 338 -17.50 4.27 11.51
C GLU A 338 -16.93 2.89 11.20
N SER A 339 -15.60 2.75 11.10
CA SER A 339 -14.96 1.46 10.88
C SER A 339 -15.14 0.49 12.07
N MET A 340 -15.11 0.99 13.30
CA MET A 340 -15.33 0.18 14.51
C MET A 340 -16.81 -0.12 14.80
N SER A 341 -17.75 0.61 14.20
CA SER A 341 -19.19 0.45 14.47
C SER A 341 -19.89 -0.56 13.57
N ALA A 342 -19.20 -1.09 12.56
CA ALA A 342 -19.71 -2.14 11.68
C ALA A 342 -19.66 -3.52 12.40
N PRO A 343 -20.81 -4.17 12.70
CA PRO A 343 -20.82 -5.43 13.44
C PRO A 343 -20.23 -6.59 12.62
N GLY A 344 -19.24 -7.31 13.17
CA GLY A 344 -18.66 -8.50 12.54
C GLY A 344 -17.68 -8.21 11.42
N VAL A 345 -17.08 -7.01 11.40
CA VAL A 345 -16.23 -6.53 10.32
C VAL A 345 -14.85 -6.16 10.89
N THR A 346 -13.78 -6.58 10.22
CA THR A 346 -12.41 -6.16 10.54
C THR A 346 -12.02 -5.01 9.62
N ALA A 347 -11.73 -3.85 10.19
CA ALA A 347 -11.26 -2.68 9.46
C ALA A 347 -9.74 -2.74 9.33
N LEU A 348 -9.24 -2.49 8.12
CA LEU A 348 -7.81 -2.31 7.85
C LEU A 348 -7.60 -0.96 7.19
N VAL A 349 -6.53 -0.25 7.53
CA VAL A 349 -6.13 0.93 6.76
C VAL A 349 -5.69 0.45 5.38
N ALA A 350 -6.40 0.92 4.35
CA ALA A 350 -6.21 0.50 2.97
C ALA A 350 -5.27 1.43 2.18
N PHE A 351 -5.41 2.74 2.37
CA PHE A 351 -4.62 3.78 1.71
C PHE A 351 -4.84 5.14 2.40
N TRP A 352 -4.14 6.19 1.96
CA TRP A 352 -4.19 7.54 2.49
C TRP A 352 -4.57 8.55 1.41
N ILE A 353 -5.19 9.63 1.84
CA ILE A 353 -5.82 10.67 1.01
C ILE A 353 -5.39 12.05 1.51
N ALA A 354 -5.55 13.10 0.73
CA ALA A 354 -5.34 14.46 1.22
C ALA A 354 -6.36 14.83 2.32
N SER A 355 -5.92 15.54 3.37
CA SER A 355 -6.77 16.10 4.43
C SER A 355 -6.84 17.62 4.39
#